data_AF-A0A928PSH7-F1
#
_entry.id   AF-A0A928PSH7-F1
#
_cell.length_a   1.000
_cell.length_b   1.000
_cell.length_c   1.000
_cell.angle_alpha   90.00
_cell.angle_beta   90.00
_cell.angle_gamma   90.00
#
_symmetry.space_group_name_H-M   'P 1'
#
loop_
_entity.id
_entity.type
_entity.pdbx_description
1 polymer ?
#
loop_
_entity_poly.entity_id
_entity_poly.type
_entity_poly.pdbx_seq_one_letter_code
_entity_poly.pdbx_strand_id
1 'polypeptide(L)'
;MSRGRSVSFDNVDKFIEVGYNIAYYRKHANLTQEELAEKVGISRAHLSAIEAPNIVRAISLETLFNIAAALEIDAYKLLVFRESPEH
;
A
#
# COMPACT_ATOMS: atom_id res chain seq x y z
N MET A 1 -4.29 -22.06 22.09
CA MET A 1 -4.25 -20.58 21.94
C MET A 1 -3.15 -20.23 20.95
N SER A 2 -3.48 -20.13 19.67
CA SER A 2 -2.51 -19.74 18.63
C SER A 2 -2.10 -18.28 18.90
N ARG A 3 -0.88 -18.05 19.37
CA ARG A 3 -0.33 -16.68 19.46
C ARG A 3 -0.29 -16.14 18.04
N GLY A 4 -1.10 -15.12 17.77
CA GLY A 4 -1.05 -14.37 16.53
C GLY A 4 0.40 -14.02 16.23
N ARG A 5 0.85 -14.45 15.06
CA ARG A 5 2.23 -14.30 14.59
C ARG A 5 2.60 -12.83 14.74
N SER A 6 3.55 -12.52 15.62
CA SER A 6 4.12 -11.19 15.72
C SER A 6 4.64 -10.85 14.34
N VAL A 7 4.06 -9.82 13.70
CA VAL A 7 4.73 -9.17 12.58
C VAL A 7 6.09 -8.77 13.13
N SER A 8 7.14 -9.45 12.66
CA SER A 8 8.52 -9.14 13.04
C SER A 8 8.72 -7.64 12.80
N PHE A 9 9.43 -6.97 13.71
CA PHE A 9 9.79 -5.56 13.58
C PHE A 9 10.38 -5.23 12.18
N ASP A 10 10.94 -6.22 11.47
CA ASP A 10 11.58 -6.14 10.16
C ASP A 10 10.71 -5.71 8.96
N ASN A 11 9.37 -5.73 9.06
CA ASN A 11 8.50 -5.42 7.91
C ASN A 11 7.67 -4.14 8.07
N VAL A 12 7.76 -3.46 9.22
CA VAL A 12 7.01 -2.22 9.48
C VAL A 12 7.29 -1.18 8.41
N ASP A 13 8.57 -0.89 8.17
CA ASP A 13 8.98 0.12 7.19
C ASP A 13 8.56 -0.27 5.77
N LYS A 14 8.63 -1.55 5.43
CA LYS A 14 8.17 -2.05 4.13
C LYS A 14 6.68 -1.82 3.92
N PHE A 15 5.84 -2.04 4.94
CA PHE A 15 4.40 -1.77 4.82
C PHE A 15 4.10 -0.28 4.67
N ILE A 16 4.85 0.58 5.37
CA ILE A 16 4.74 2.03 5.23
C ILE A 16 5.16 2.46 3.81
N GLU A 17 6.27 1.95 3.30
CA GLU A 17 6.75 2.23 1.94
C GLU A 17 5.78 1.74 0.86
N VAL A 18 5.13 0.59 1.04
CA VAL A 18 4.04 0.15 0.15
C VAL A 18 2.91 1.20 0.12
N GLY A 19 2.50 1.71 1.28
CA GLY A 19 1.51 2.78 1.38
C GLY A 19 1.91 4.04 0.62
N TYR A 20 3.18 4.45 0.73
CA TYR A 20 3.73 5.59 -0.01
C TYR A 20 3.79 5.34 -1.52
N ASN A 21 4.19 4.16 -1.95
CA ASN A 21 4.21 3.79 -3.36
C ASN A 21 2.80 3.82 -3.96
N ILE A 22 1.81 3.28 -3.25
CA ILE A 22 0.40 3.33 -3.69
C ILE A 22 -0.06 4.79 -3.84
N ALA A 23 0.18 5.62 -2.82
CA ALA A 23 -0.18 7.04 -2.87
C ALA A 23 0.53 7.79 -4.00
N TYR A 24 1.81 7.47 -4.25
CA TYR A 24 2.62 8.06 -5.32
C TYR A 24 2.01 7.74 -6.69
N TYR A 25 1.79 6.47 -7.01
CA TYR A 25 1.25 6.06 -8.30
C TYR A 25 -0.21 6.51 -8.49
N ARG A 26 -1.02 6.50 -7.43
CA ARG A 26 -2.38 7.05 -7.46
C ARG A 26 -2.39 8.52 -7.88
N LYS A 27 -1.51 9.34 -7.30
CA LYS A 27 -1.38 10.76 -7.66
C LYS A 27 -0.90 10.93 -9.11
N HIS A 28 0.01 10.08 -9.60
CA HIS A 28 0.47 10.12 -10.99
C HIS A 28 -0.63 9.70 -11.99
N ALA A 29 -1.54 8.83 -11.56
CA ALA A 29 -2.74 8.46 -12.32
C ALA A 29 -3.87 9.51 -12.23
N ASN A 30 -3.66 10.63 -11.53
CA ASN A 30 -4.67 11.67 -11.26
C ASN A 30 -5.95 11.17 -10.59
N LEU A 31 -5.84 10.13 -9.76
CA LEU A 31 -6.98 9.57 -9.03
C LEU A 31 -7.06 10.11 -7.60
N THR A 32 -8.26 10.42 -7.15
CA THR A 32 -8.58 10.59 -5.73
C THR A 32 -8.54 9.24 -5.01
N GLN A 33 -8.53 9.28 -3.67
CA GLN A 33 -8.66 8.04 -2.88
C GLN A 33 -10.03 7.38 -3.09
N GLU A 34 -11.09 8.15 -3.32
CA GLU A 34 -12.41 7.58 -3.59
C GLU A 34 -12.39 6.81 -4.91
N GLU A 35 -11.90 7.42 -5.99
CA GLU A 35 -11.87 6.79 -7.32
C GLU A 35 -11.00 5.53 -7.36
N LEU A 36 -9.83 5.53 -6.69
CA LEU A 36 -9.01 4.31 -6.62
C LEU A 36 -9.70 3.24 -5.77
N ALA A 37 -10.32 3.61 -4.64
CA ALA A 37 -11.00 2.65 -3.78
C ALA A 37 -12.17 1.98 -4.51
N GLU A 38 -12.96 2.76 -5.27
CA GLU A 38 -14.03 2.26 -6.13
C GLU A 38 -13.50 1.27 -7.19
N LYS A 39 -12.42 1.64 -7.90
CA LYS A 39 -11.80 0.77 -8.92
C LYS A 39 -11.28 -0.56 -8.35
N VAL A 40 -10.76 -0.53 -7.12
CA VAL A 40 -10.18 -1.71 -6.45
C VAL A 40 -11.25 -2.56 -5.74
N GLY A 41 -12.42 -1.99 -5.46
CA GLY A 41 -13.50 -2.65 -4.72
C GLY A 41 -13.28 -2.67 -3.21
N ILE A 42 -12.64 -1.62 -2.65
CA ILE A 42 -12.45 -1.45 -1.20
C ILE A 42 -13.05 -0.14 -0.72
N SER A 43 -13.22 0.03 0.60
CA SER A 43 -13.69 1.32 1.12
C SER A 43 -12.60 2.39 1.02
N ARG A 44 -13.00 3.63 0.76
CA ARG A 44 -12.08 4.78 0.78
C ARG A 44 -11.38 4.96 2.12
N ALA A 45 -12.04 4.62 3.24
CA ALA A 45 -11.42 4.61 4.57
C ALA A 45 -10.30 3.55 4.67
N HIS A 46 -10.48 2.38 4.07
CA HIS A 46 -9.44 1.36 4.02
C HIS A 46 -8.24 1.84 3.19
N LEU A 47 -8.47 2.39 2.00
CA LEU A 47 -7.41 2.97 1.19
C LEU A 47 -6.68 4.12 1.92
N SER A 48 -7.44 4.98 2.61
CA SER A 48 -6.85 6.06 3.41
C SER A 48 -5.94 5.54 4.52
N ALA A 49 -6.28 4.40 5.14
CA ALA A 49 -5.44 3.78 6.15
C ALA A 49 -4.20 3.09 5.56
N ILE A 50 -4.29 2.58 4.32
CA ILE A 50 -3.16 2.02 3.57
C ILE A 50 -2.14 3.11 3.23
N GLU A 51 -2.61 4.26 2.75
CA GLU A 51 -1.74 5.37 2.30
C GLU A 51 -1.27 6.30 3.43
N ALA A 52 -1.74 6.10 4.66
CA ALA A 52 -1.47 7.02 5.76
C ALA A 52 -0.01 6.93 6.23
N PRO A 53 0.66 8.08 6.45
CA PRO A 53 2.05 8.09 6.92
C PRO A 53 2.14 7.45 8.32
N ASN A 54 3.20 6.67 8.53
CA ASN A 54 3.50 6.00 9.81
C ASN A 54 2.40 5.04 10.32
N ILE A 55 1.45 4.62 9.46
CA ILE A 55 0.45 3.62 9.79
C ILE A 55 0.82 2.30 9.09
N VAL A 56 0.99 1.24 9.88
CA VAL A 56 1.14 -0.11 9.33
C VAL A 56 -0.24 -0.68 9.02
N ARG A 57 -0.55 -0.78 7.73
CA ARG A 57 -1.73 -1.48 7.25
C ARG A 57 -1.32 -2.61 6.32
N ALA A 58 -1.31 -3.83 6.85
CA ALA A 58 -1.10 -5.02 6.03
C ALA A 58 -2.28 -5.21 5.05
N ILE A 59 -1.95 -5.55 3.80
CA ILE A 59 -2.90 -5.88 2.74
C ILE A 59 -2.61 -7.29 2.20
N SER A 60 -3.60 -7.94 1.59
CA SER A 60 -3.38 -9.20 0.89
C SER A 60 -2.66 -8.96 -0.44
N LEU A 61 -2.04 -10.01 -0.99
CA LEU A 61 -1.49 -9.96 -2.35
C LEU A 61 -2.58 -9.71 -3.40
N GLU A 62 -3.79 -10.19 -3.18
CA GLU A 62 -4.94 -9.89 -4.05
C GLU A 62 -5.25 -8.39 -4.09
N THR A 63 -5.32 -7.73 -2.92
CA THR A 63 -5.49 -6.27 -2.87
C THR A 63 -4.33 -5.54 -3.53
N LEU A 64 -3.09 -6.00 -3.33
CA LEU A 64 -1.91 -5.43 -4.00
C LEU A 64 -2.03 -5.52 -5.53
N PHE A 65 -2.42 -6.67 -6.07
CA PHE A 65 -2.60 -6.89 -7.50
C PHE A 65 -3.76 -6.07 -8.08
N ASN A 66 -4.88 -5.98 -7.36
CA ASN A 66 -6.02 -5.17 -7.79
C ASN A 66 -5.65 -3.68 -7.84
N ILE A 67 -4.89 -3.18 -6.86
CA ILE A 67 -4.38 -1.80 -6.87
C ILE A 67 -3.45 -1.57 -8.06
N ALA A 68 -2.49 -2.48 -8.30
CA ALA A 68 -1.56 -2.36 -9.44
C ALA A 68 -2.31 -2.35 -10.78
N ALA A 69 -3.31 -3.23 -10.94
CA ALA A 69 -4.15 -3.27 -12.13
C ALA A 69 -4.98 -1.99 -12.29
N ALA A 70 -5.60 -1.48 -11.22
CA ALA A 70 -6.38 -0.24 -11.24
C ALA A 70 -5.53 1.02 -11.56
N LEU A 71 -4.23 0.96 -11.26
CA LEU A 71 -3.24 2.00 -11.55
C LEU A 71 -2.51 1.79 -12.89
N GLU A 72 -2.82 0.72 -13.63
CA GLU A 72 -2.17 0.35 -14.90
C GLU A 72 -0.64 0.23 -14.80
N ILE A 73 -0.15 -0.36 -13.72
CA ILE A 73 1.27 -0.60 -13.48
C ILE A 73 1.57 -2.06 -13.14
N ASP A 74 2.82 -2.48 -13.35
CA ASP A 74 3.29 -3.77 -12.86
C ASP A 74 3.33 -3.79 -11.33
N ALA A 75 2.85 -4.88 -10.71
CA ALA A 75 2.74 -5.00 -9.26
C ALA A 75 4.07 -4.85 -8.52
N TYR A 76 5.21 -5.25 -9.13
CA TYR A 76 6.52 -5.13 -8.49
C TYR A 76 6.88 -3.66 -8.18
N LYS A 77 6.32 -2.70 -8.93
CA LYS A 77 6.57 -1.27 -8.70
C LYS A 77 6.05 -0.78 -7.35
N LEU A 78 5.02 -1.44 -6.79
CA LEU A 78 4.53 -1.16 -5.44
C LEU A 78 5.48 -1.70 -4.35
N LEU A 79 6.39 -2.60 -4.72
CA LEU A 79 7.37 -3.25 -3.85
C LEU A 79 8.80 -2.74 -4.08
N VAL A 80 8.99 -1.68 -4.87
CA VAL A 80 10.28 -1.01 -5.00
C VAL A 80 10.47 -0.12 -3.78
N PHE A 81 11.28 -0.57 -2.83
CA PHE A 81 11.64 0.17 -1.64
C PHE A 81 12.84 1.05 -1.95
N ARG A 82 12.72 2.35 -1.74
CA ARG A 82 13.86 3.26 -1.87
C ARG A 82 14.63 3.19 -0.56
N GLU A 83 15.93 2.90 -0.63
CA GLU A 83 16.79 3.12 0.53
C GLU A 83 16.71 4.61 0.85
N SER A 84 16.15 4.94 2.01
CA SER A 84 16.36 6.28 2.55
C SER A 84 17.87 6.43 2.71
N PRO A 85 18.53 7.40 2.05
CA PRO A 85 19.88 7.74 2.45
C PRO A 85 19.78 8.07 3.94
N GLU A 86 20.60 7.38 4.71
CA GLU A 86 20.51 7.20 6.15
C GLU A 86 20.25 8.51 6.93
N HIS A 87 19.68 8.34 8.12
CA HIS A 87 19.60 9.41 9.13
C HIS A 87 20.95 10.10 9.35
#